data_AF-A0A645I4T9-F1
#
_entry.id   AF-A0A645I4T9-F1
#
_cell.length_a   1.000
_cell.length_b   1.000
_cell.length_c   1.000
_cell.angle_alpha   90.00
_cell.angle_beta   90.00
_cell.angle_gamma   90.00
#
_symmetry.space_group_name_H-M   'P 1'
#
loop_
_entity.id
_entity.type
_entity.pdbx_description
1 polymer ?
#
loop_
_entity_poly.entity_id
_entity_poly.type
_entity_poly.pdbx_seq_one_letter_code
_entity_poly.pdbx_strand_id
1 'polypeptide(L)' 'MKSKKQEYKELSDKDLKERLDAEQADLIQTKIYHTTTPLDNSGSIREKRRNIARIQTELRARELKKA' A
#
# COMPACT_ATOMS: atom_id res chain seq x y z
N MET A 1 -10.10 -17.02 1.04
CA MET A 1 -9.02 -16.02 0.98
C MET A 1 -9.65 -14.64 1.18
N LYS A 2 -9.33 -13.93 2.27
CA LYS A 2 -9.80 -12.55 2.46
C LYS A 2 -9.15 -11.66 1.40
N SER A 3 -9.90 -10.70 0.85
CA SER A 3 -9.31 -9.74 -0.08
C SER A 3 -8.46 -8.73 0.69
N LYS A 4 -7.33 -8.26 0.13
CA LYS A 4 -6.47 -7.23 0.77
C LYS A 4 -7.25 -6.00 1.26
N LYS A 5 -8.36 -5.66 0.59
CA LYS A 5 -9.28 -4.60 1.04
C LYS A 5 -9.94 -4.89 2.39
N GLN A 6 -10.33 -6.14 2.65
CA GLN A 6 -10.94 -6.53 3.92
C GLN A 6 -9.92 -6.53 5.05
N GLU A 7 -8.67 -6.94 4.79
CA GLU A 7 -7.58 -6.84 5.77
C GLU A 7 -7.35 -5.39 6.21
N TYR A 8 -7.31 -4.44 5.26
CA TYR A 8 -7.16 -3.01 5.59
C TYR A 8 -8.36 -2.45 6.37
N LYS A 9 -9.56 -3.01 6.20
CA LYS A 9 -10.73 -2.58 6.98
C LYS A 9 -10.69 -3.04 8.43
N GLU A 10 -10.05 -4.17 8.71
CA GLU A 10 -9.93 -4.74 10.06
C GLU A 10 -8.80 -4.07 10.89
N LEU A 11 -7.87 -3.37 10.23
CA LEU A 11 -6.76 -2.64 10.88
C LEU A 11 -7.20 -1.32 11.53
N SER A 12 -6.51 -0.93 12.60
CA SER A 12 -6.73 0.37 13.25
C SER A 12 -6.21 1.53 12.39
N ASP A 13 -6.65 2.76 12.68
CA ASP A 13 -6.18 3.96 11.95
C ASP A 13 -4.65 4.14 12.07
N LYS A 14 -4.07 3.73 13.19
CA LYS A 14 -2.64 3.83 13.45
C LYS A 14 -1.89 2.78 12.63
N ASP A 15 -2.33 1.53 12.68
CA ASP A 15 -1.68 0.44 11.94
C ASP A 15 -1.77 0.64 10.43
N LEU A 16 -2.87 1.22 9.93
CA LEU A 16 -3.02 1.57 8.51
C LEU A 16 -1.99 2.61 8.07
N LYS A 17 -1.68 3.61 8.91
CA LYS A 17 -0.66 4.62 8.62
C LYS A 17 0.74 4.01 8.65
N GLU A 18 1.06 3.22 9.67
CA GLU A 18 2.36 2.53 9.74
C GLU A 18 2.56 1.61 8.54
N ARG A 19 1.51 0.89 8.12
CA ARG A 19 1.56 0.05 6.92
C ARG A 19 1.70 0.85 5.63
N LEU A 20 1.04 2.01 5.54
CA LEU A 20 1.18 2.91 4.40
C LEU A 20 2.63 3.35 4.23
N ASP A 21 3.27 3.77 5.32
CA ASP A 21 4.65 4.26 5.32
C ASP A 21 5.63 3.15 4.95
N ALA A 22 5.44 1.94 5.50
CA ALA A 22 6.21 0.76 5.13
C ALA A 22 6.09 0.43 3.64
N GLU A 23 4.87 0.37 3.09
CA GLU A 23 4.64 0.06 1.67
C GLU A 23 5.20 1.14 0.73
N GLN A 24 5.21 2.42 1.16
CA GLN A 24 5.84 3.52 0.42
C GLN A 24 7.37 3.39 0.39
N ALA A 25 7.99 3.11 1.54
CA ALA A 25 9.43 2.87 1.62
C ALA A 25 9.84 1.67 0.74
N ASP A 26 9.07 0.59 0.79
CA ASP A 26 9.22 -0.59 -0.05
C ASP A 26 9.12 -0.26 -1.54
N LEU A 27 8.17 0.59 -1.94
CA LEU A 27 8.02 1.02 -3.33
C LEU A 27 9.24 1.81 -3.80
N ILE A 28 9.79 2.68 -2.96
CA ILE A 28 11.00 3.47 -3.28
C ILE A 28 12.20 2.53 -3.46
N GLN A 29 12.41 1.62 -2.50
CA GLN A 29 13.45 0.60 -2.59
C GLN A 29 13.31 -0.24 -3.87
N THR A 30 12.11 -0.74 -4.15
CA THR A 30 11.83 -1.54 -5.35
C THR A 30 12.12 -0.76 -6.63
N LYS A 31 11.82 0.54 -6.69
CA LYS A 31 12.17 1.40 -7.83
C LYS A 31 13.68 1.53 -8.01
N ILE A 32 14.42 1.74 -6.91
CA ILE A 32 15.89 1.83 -6.94
C ILE A 32 16.48 0.51 -7.44
N TYR A 33 16.06 -0.62 -6.87
CA TYR A 33 16.49 -1.94 -7.32
C TYR A 33 16.16 -2.18 -8.79
N HIS A 34 14.96 -1.81 -9.25
CA HIS A 34 14.58 -1.96 -10.65
C HIS A 34 15.46 -1.14 -11.61
N THR A 35 15.91 0.04 -11.18
CA THR A 35 16.82 0.87 -11.98
C THR A 35 18.24 0.32 -12.08
N THR A 36 18.72 -0.35 -11.03
CA THR A 36 20.08 -0.93 -11.00
C THR A 36 20.13 -2.34 -11.57
N THR A 37 19.06 -3.11 -11.37
CA THR A 37 18.92 -4.49 -11.86
C THR A 37 17.51 -4.61 -12.45
N PRO A 38 17.38 -4.79 -13.77
CA PRO A 38 16.07 -4.95 -14.40
C PRO A 38 15.34 -6.13 -13.75
N LEU A 39 14.28 -5.83 -12.99
CA LEU A 39 13.45 -6.87 -12.37
C LEU A 39 12.77 -7.68 -13.48
N ASP A 40 12.85 -9.01 -13.41
CA ASP A 40 12.13 -9.93 -14.30
C ASP A 40 10.61 -9.74 -14.25
N ASN A 41 10.08 -9.21 -13.14
CA ASN A 41 8.65 -9.11 -12.88
C ASN A 41 8.20 -7.67 -12.65
N SER A 42 7.98 -6.94 -13.74
CA SER A 42 7.46 -5.55 -13.74
C SER A 42 6.09 -5.39 -13.06
N GLY A 43 5.35 -6.49 -12.87
CA GLY A 43 4.04 -6.51 -12.21
C GLY A 43 4.05 -6.14 -10.72
N SER A 44 5.16 -6.37 -10.02
CA SER A 44 5.26 -6.16 -8.57
C SER A 44 5.14 -4.69 -8.17
N ILE A 45 5.71 -3.77 -8.96
CA ILE A 45 5.59 -2.32 -8.73
C ILE A 45 4.13 -1.88 -8.86
N ARG A 46 3.41 -2.43 -9.85
CA ARG A 46 1.99 -2.15 -10.07
C ARG A 46 1.15 -2.66 -8.89
N GLU A 47 1.48 -3.81 -8.34
CA GLU A 47 0.77 -4.35 -7.17
C GLU A 47 0.99 -3.49 -5.92
N LYS A 48 2.24 -3.13 -5.61
CA LYS A 48 2.56 -2.24 -4.48
C LYS A 48 1.81 -0.90 -4.58
N ARG A 49 1.80 -0.28 -5.77
CA ARG A 49 0.99 0.93 -6.02
C ARG A 49 -0.49 0.75 -5.74
N ARG A 50 -1.08 -0.40 -6.13
CA ARG A 50 -2.49 -0.71 -5.87
C ARG A 50 -2.75 -0.90 -4.38
N ASN A 51 -1.82 -1.48 -3.62
CA ASN A 51 -1.97 -1.65 -2.18
C ASN A 51 -1.95 -0.31 -1.45
N ILE A 52 -1.01 0.58 -1.78
CA ILE A 52 -0.95 1.96 -1.26
C ILE A 52 -2.27 2.69 -1.53
N ALA A 53 -2.78 2.64 -2.75
CA ALA A 53 -4.04 3.30 -3.10
C ALA A 53 -5.25 2.75 -2.30
N ARG A 54 -5.28 1.44 -2.01
CA ARG A 54 -6.35 0.83 -1.19
C ARG A 54 -6.30 1.33 0.26
N ILE A 55 -5.10 1.42 0.85
CA ILE A 55 -4.90 1.94 2.21
C ILE A 55 -5.33 3.41 2.29
N GLN A 56 -4.88 4.24 1.33
CA GLN A 56 -5.27 5.65 1.26
C GLN A 56 -6.78 5.85 1.10
N THR A 57 -7.43 5.01 0.29
CA THR A 57 -8.88 5.07 0.10
C THR A 57 -9.62 4.77 1.41
N GLU A 58 -9.16 3.77 2.16
CA GLU A 58 -9.75 3.42 3.46
C GLU A 58 -9.56 4.55 4.49
N LEU A 59 -8.35 5.09 4.60
CA LEU A 59 -8.07 6.24 5.47
C LEU A 59 -8.98 7.43 5.13
N ARG A 60 -9.11 7.75 3.84
CA ARG A 60 -9.99 8.84 3.39
C ARG A 60 -11.46 8.57 3.68
N ALA A 61 -11.92 7.33 3.49
CA ALA A 61 -13.29 6.94 3.83
C ALA A 61 -13.58 7.10 5.33
N ARG A 62 -12.61 6.79 6.19
CA ARG A 62 -12.73 6.98 7.65
C ARG A 62 -12.73 8.45 8.04
N GLU A 63 -11.90 9.27 7.42
CA GLU A 63 -11.92 10.72 7.61
C GLU A 63 -13.28 11.32 7.25
N LEU A 64 -13.84 10.95 6.09
CA LEU A 64 -15.14 11.44 5.64
C LEU A 64 -16.32 10.96 6.51
N LYS A 65 -16.18 9.83 7.21
CA LYS A 65 -17.19 9.33 8.16
C LYS A 65 -17.13 10.02 9.52
N LYS A 66 -15.96 10.55 9.91
CA LYS A 66 -15.77 11.30 11.16
C LYS A 66 -16.15 12.77 11.02
N ALA A 67 -16.18 13.29 9.80
CA ALA A 67 -16.72 14.62 9.45
C ALA A 67 -18.25 14.59 9.37
#